data_AF-A0A9Q4PUH6-F1
#
_entry.id   AF-A0A9Q4PUH6-F1
#
_cell.length_a   1.000
_cell.length_b   1.000
_cell.length_c   1.000
_cell.angle_alpha   90.00
_cell.angle_beta   90.00
_cell.angle_gamma   90.00
#
_symmetry.space_group_name_H-M   'P 1'
#
loop_
_entity.id
_entity.type
_entity.pdbx_description
1 polymer ?
#
loop_
_entity_poly.entity_id
_entity_poly.type
_entity_poly.pdbx_seq_one_letter_code
_entity_poly.pdbx_strand_id
1 'polypeptide(L)'
;MIDVAIIENCKNPNVDTVIIKQIIQVESSKNQFAINVNKIGSFTPKTKDEAINLAKKYISNGYSVDIGLMQFNSKNLNFKLFSHYSIDDLLDVCKNIKAGSDLFYLAYESTSPNLSKAQRISKALSIYNTGNEKSGFNNGYVKKYALFYDLKNYENAKKSNTKLTLNFNKYLLKNDKYFKIQGENYD
;
A
#
# COMPACT_ATOMS: atom_id res chain seq x y z
N MET A 1 1.70 -14.01 16.54
CA MET A 1 0.44 -13.73 15.80
C MET A 1 0.24 -12.23 15.79
N ILE A 2 -0.02 -11.59 14.64
CA ILE A 2 -0.32 -10.15 14.63
C ILE A 2 -1.76 -9.96 15.08
N ASP A 3 -1.90 -9.32 16.24
CA ASP A 3 -3.17 -9.00 16.86
C ASP A 3 -3.73 -7.67 16.32
N VAL A 4 -5.05 -7.57 16.33
CA VAL A 4 -5.82 -6.36 15.99
C VAL A 4 -5.39 -5.17 16.86
N ALA A 5 -5.07 -5.40 18.13
CA ALA A 5 -4.58 -4.34 19.01
C ALA A 5 -3.24 -3.73 18.54
N ILE A 6 -2.32 -4.57 18.03
CA ILE A 6 -1.05 -4.10 17.44
C ILE A 6 -1.34 -3.27 16.19
N ILE A 7 -2.27 -3.73 15.34
CA ILE A 7 -2.64 -3.01 14.13
C ILE A 7 -3.23 -1.63 14.47
N GLU A 8 -4.15 -1.55 15.44
CA GLU A 8 -4.77 -0.29 15.86
C GLU A 8 -3.72 0.71 16.37
N ASN A 9 -2.79 0.25 17.21
CA ASN A 9 -1.77 1.11 17.81
C ASN A 9 -0.75 1.64 16.79
N CYS A 10 -0.57 0.97 15.66
CA CYS A 10 0.52 1.27 14.73
C CYS A 10 0.07 1.84 13.39
N LYS A 11 -1.21 1.69 13.01
CA LYS A 11 -1.72 2.22 11.75
C LYS A 11 -1.81 3.76 11.74
N ASN A 12 -1.97 4.31 10.55
CA ASN A 12 -2.49 5.67 10.39
C ASN A 12 -3.83 5.81 11.13
N PRO A 13 -3.99 6.81 12.02
CA PRO A 13 -5.20 6.97 12.82
C PRO A 13 -6.46 7.23 11.98
N ASN A 14 -6.30 7.71 10.73
CA ASN A 14 -7.42 8.02 9.83
C ASN A 14 -7.86 6.82 8.96
N VAL A 15 -7.31 5.63 9.18
CA VAL A 15 -7.70 4.40 8.47
C VAL A 15 -8.37 3.44 9.45
N ASP A 16 -9.46 2.81 9.04
CA ASP A 16 -10.14 1.81 9.86
C ASP A 16 -9.27 0.54 10.01
N THR A 17 -9.11 0.01 11.23
CA THR A 17 -8.25 -1.16 11.51
C THR A 17 -8.62 -2.38 10.68
N VAL A 18 -9.91 -2.58 10.42
CA VAL A 18 -10.39 -3.71 9.62
C VAL A 18 -9.82 -3.69 8.19
N ILE A 19 -9.58 -2.52 7.62
CA ILE A 19 -8.98 -2.38 6.28
C ILE A 19 -7.53 -2.86 6.33
N ILE A 20 -6.74 -2.35 7.28
CA ILE A 20 -5.33 -2.69 7.43
C ILE A 20 -5.14 -4.18 7.74
N LYS A 21 -5.98 -4.74 8.63
CA LYS A 21 -5.99 -6.17 8.91
C LYS A 21 -6.20 -7.01 7.65
N GLN A 22 -7.12 -6.61 6.79
CA GLN A 22 -7.38 -7.31 5.53
C GLN A 22 -6.22 -7.16 4.55
N ILE A 23 -5.61 -5.97 4.45
CA ILE A 23 -4.42 -5.75 3.62
C ILE A 23 -3.27 -6.66 4.04
N ILE A 24 -2.94 -6.72 5.34
CA ILE A 24 -1.88 -7.61 5.85
C ILE A 24 -2.16 -9.08 5.48
N GLN A 25 -3.42 -9.51 5.58
CA GLN A 25 -3.81 -10.87 5.22
C GLN A 25 -3.60 -11.16 3.72
N VAL A 26 -3.97 -10.22 2.85
CA VAL A 26 -3.87 -10.37 1.39
C VAL A 26 -2.43 -10.26 0.90
N GLU A 27 -1.66 -9.32 1.45
CA GLU A 27 -0.33 -8.96 0.98
C GLU A 27 0.75 -9.94 1.46
N SER A 28 0.70 -10.36 2.72
CA SER A 28 1.79 -11.16 3.32
C SER A 28 1.33 -12.43 4.01
N SER A 29 0.02 -12.69 4.09
CA SER A 29 -0.53 -13.72 5.00
C SER A 29 0.00 -13.57 6.43
N LYS A 30 0.18 -12.32 6.88
CA LYS A 30 0.77 -11.94 8.20
C LYS A 30 2.25 -12.31 8.38
N ASN A 31 2.98 -12.56 7.30
CA ASN A 31 4.42 -12.83 7.37
C ASN A 31 5.22 -11.51 7.39
N GLN A 32 5.82 -11.20 8.54
CA GLN A 32 6.62 -9.99 8.75
C GLN A 32 7.84 -9.90 7.83
N PHE A 33 8.39 -11.03 7.40
CA PHE A 33 9.59 -11.09 6.57
C PHE A 33 9.28 -11.38 5.10
N ALA A 34 8.02 -11.26 4.66
CA ALA A 34 7.65 -11.44 3.27
C ALA A 34 8.40 -10.43 2.37
N ILE A 35 9.08 -10.95 1.36
CA ILE A 35 9.81 -10.16 0.35
C ILE A 35 9.30 -10.56 -1.03
N ASN A 36 8.76 -9.61 -1.80
CA ASN A 36 8.42 -9.84 -3.20
C ASN A 36 9.32 -9.00 -4.11
N VAL A 37 10.08 -9.64 -4.96
CA VAL A 37 10.97 -8.97 -5.93
C VAL A 37 10.23 -8.89 -7.25
N ASN A 38 9.87 -7.67 -7.66
CA ASN A 38 9.11 -7.45 -8.88
C ASN A 38 9.88 -7.98 -10.10
N LYS A 39 9.19 -8.69 -10.99
CA LYS A 39 9.73 -9.43 -12.16
C LYS A 39 10.53 -10.69 -11.83
N ILE A 40 10.70 -11.05 -10.55
CA ILE A 40 11.44 -12.26 -10.14
C ILE A 40 10.52 -13.23 -9.40
N GLY A 41 9.88 -12.79 -8.30
CA GLY A 41 9.00 -13.65 -7.50
C GLY A 41 9.03 -13.32 -6.01
N SER A 42 8.29 -14.12 -5.25
CA SER A 42 8.10 -13.94 -3.81
C SER A 42 8.97 -14.91 -3.00
N PHE A 43 9.46 -14.43 -1.85
CA PHE A 43 10.37 -15.13 -0.96
C PHE A 43 9.87 -15.02 0.49
N THR A 44 10.13 -16.06 1.29
CA THR A 44 9.78 -16.10 2.72
C THR A 44 10.99 -16.38 3.61
N PRO A 45 11.93 -15.42 3.71
CA PRO A 45 13.02 -15.43 4.69
C PRO A 45 12.54 -15.82 6.09
N LYS A 46 13.39 -16.50 6.85
CA LYS A 46 13.10 -16.96 8.22
C LYS A 46 13.52 -15.94 9.26
N THR A 47 14.49 -15.10 8.93
CA THR A 47 15.03 -14.08 9.83
C THR A 47 14.94 -12.68 9.23
N LYS A 48 14.98 -11.67 10.11
CA LYS A 48 15.04 -10.27 9.68
C LYS A 48 16.28 -9.99 8.84
N ASP A 49 17.43 -10.52 9.23
CA ASP A 49 18.69 -10.31 8.52
C ASP A 49 18.68 -10.93 7.10
N GLU A 50 18.11 -12.12 6.96
CA GLU A 50 17.90 -12.72 5.63
C GLU A 50 17.02 -11.83 4.74
N ALA A 51 15.92 -11.29 5.28
CA ALA A 51 15.03 -10.39 4.55
C ALA A 51 15.72 -9.07 4.16
N ILE A 52 16.51 -8.48 5.08
CA ILE A 52 17.29 -7.27 4.82
C ILE A 52 18.29 -7.52 3.68
N ASN A 53 19.07 -8.61 3.78
CA ASN A 53 20.11 -8.92 2.80
C ASN A 53 19.51 -9.21 1.42
N LEU A 54 18.40 -9.96 1.39
CA LEU A 54 17.68 -10.25 0.15
C LEU A 54 17.14 -8.97 -0.51
N ALA A 55 16.47 -8.11 0.25
CA ALA A 55 15.93 -6.85 -0.25
C ALA A 55 17.05 -5.93 -0.76
N LYS A 56 18.12 -5.74 0.03
CA LYS A 56 19.27 -4.91 -0.37
C LYS A 56 19.92 -5.41 -1.66
N LYS A 57 20.15 -6.73 -1.78
CA LYS A 57 20.73 -7.35 -2.98
C LYS A 57 19.92 -7.03 -4.24
N TYR A 58 18.59 -7.15 -4.19
CA TYR A 58 17.77 -6.90 -5.37
C TYR A 58 17.59 -5.42 -5.66
N ILE A 59 17.50 -4.57 -4.63
CA ILE A 59 17.45 -3.11 -4.81
C ILE A 59 18.74 -2.59 -5.44
N SER A 60 19.92 -3.04 -4.99
CA SER A 60 21.20 -2.64 -5.59
C SER A 60 21.35 -3.08 -7.05
N ASN A 61 20.63 -4.14 -7.44
CA ASN A 61 20.58 -4.62 -8.81
C ASN A 61 19.46 -3.96 -9.65
N GLY A 62 18.81 -2.91 -9.14
CA GLY A 62 17.83 -2.11 -9.88
C GLY A 62 16.40 -2.65 -9.85
N TYR A 63 16.10 -3.67 -9.05
CA TYR A 63 14.74 -4.18 -8.89
C TYR A 63 13.95 -3.38 -7.84
N SER A 64 12.63 -3.29 -8.03
CA SER A 64 11.75 -2.89 -6.93
C SER A 64 11.33 -4.10 -6.11
N VAL A 65 11.45 -3.97 -4.81
CA VAL A 65 11.11 -4.98 -3.82
C VAL A 65 9.95 -4.49 -2.95
N ASP A 66 8.94 -5.33 -2.76
CA ASP A 66 7.86 -5.13 -1.79
C ASP A 66 8.22 -5.83 -0.47
N ILE A 67 8.08 -5.12 0.64
CA ILE A 67 8.73 -5.46 1.90
C ILE A 67 7.71 -5.55 3.04
N GLY A 68 7.76 -6.66 3.78
CA GLY A 68 7.10 -6.84 5.07
C GLY A 68 5.59 -7.03 5.00
N LEU A 69 4.92 -6.78 6.11
CA LEU A 69 3.50 -7.13 6.32
C LEU A 69 2.54 -6.50 5.32
N MET A 70 2.79 -5.24 5.02
CA MET A 70 2.01 -4.41 4.12
C MET A 70 2.56 -4.42 2.69
N GLN A 71 3.63 -5.19 2.43
CA GLN A 71 4.31 -5.23 1.13
C GLN A 71 4.65 -3.83 0.60
N PHE A 72 5.30 -3.01 1.44
CA PHE A 72 5.69 -1.66 1.09
C PHE A 72 6.74 -1.68 -0.04
N ASN A 73 6.45 -1.05 -1.18
CA ASN A 73 7.37 -1.03 -2.31
C ASN A 73 8.55 -0.08 -2.06
N SER A 74 9.77 -0.61 -2.12
CA SER A 74 11.04 0.13 -1.98
C SER A 74 11.19 1.37 -2.87
N LYS A 75 10.52 1.45 -4.03
CA LYS A 75 10.53 2.67 -4.85
C LYS A 75 9.92 3.87 -4.13
N ASN A 76 9.02 3.63 -3.17
CA ASN A 76 8.41 4.70 -2.41
C ASN A 76 9.42 5.44 -1.52
N LEU A 77 10.56 4.82 -1.20
CA LEU A 77 11.65 5.46 -0.45
C LEU A 77 12.29 6.64 -1.21
N ASN A 78 12.07 6.73 -2.53
CA ASN A 78 12.52 7.88 -3.32
C ASN A 78 11.63 9.12 -3.13
N PHE A 79 10.44 8.97 -2.55
CA PHE A 79 9.60 10.11 -2.20
C PHE A 79 10.04 10.67 -0.86
N LYS A 80 10.22 12.00 -0.79
CA LYS A 80 10.59 12.75 0.43
C LYS A 80 9.80 12.34 1.67
N LEU A 81 8.56 11.94 1.45
CA LEU A 81 7.69 11.49 2.51
C LEU A 81 8.18 10.22 3.22
N PHE A 82 8.65 9.23 2.48
CA PHE A 82 9.02 7.92 3.02
C PHE A 82 10.54 7.71 3.05
N SER A 83 11.33 8.68 2.59
CA SER A 83 12.79 8.59 2.53
C SER A 83 13.47 8.47 3.91
N HIS A 84 12.72 8.65 5.00
CA HIS A 84 13.20 8.46 6.36
C HIS A 84 13.15 6.99 6.82
N TYR A 85 12.44 6.11 6.09
CA TYR A 85 12.41 4.68 6.39
C TYR A 85 13.62 3.97 5.78
N SER A 86 14.23 3.08 6.56
CA SER A 86 15.19 2.09 6.07
C SER A 86 14.51 0.75 5.76
N ILE A 87 15.23 -0.16 5.11
CA ILE A 87 14.77 -1.54 4.90
C ILE A 87 14.56 -2.26 6.25
N ASP A 88 15.38 -1.96 7.25
CA ASP A 88 15.24 -2.50 8.60
C ASP A 88 13.92 -2.03 9.24
N ASP A 89 13.61 -0.73 9.11
CA ASP A 89 12.35 -0.16 9.59
C ASP A 89 11.14 -0.79 8.90
N LEU A 90 11.23 -1.05 7.59
CA LEU A 90 10.17 -1.71 6.84
C LEU A 90 9.99 -3.20 7.20
N LEU A 91 10.89 -3.77 8.00
CA LEU A 91 10.75 -5.11 8.57
C LEU A 91 10.41 -5.08 10.07
N ASP A 92 10.30 -3.90 10.68
CA ASP A 92 9.65 -3.73 11.98
C ASP A 92 8.12 -3.74 11.83
N VAL A 93 7.43 -4.42 12.74
CA VAL A 93 5.96 -4.62 12.65
C VAL A 93 5.23 -3.29 12.59
N CYS A 94 5.51 -2.38 13.50
CA CYS A 94 4.73 -1.15 13.64
C CYS A 94 5.11 -0.12 12.60
N LYS A 95 6.41 0.02 12.29
CA LYS A 95 6.86 0.92 11.23
C LYS A 95 6.35 0.48 9.86
N ASN A 96 6.31 -0.83 9.57
CA ASN A 96 5.75 -1.33 8.31
C ASN A 96 4.23 -1.12 8.22
N ILE A 97 3.48 -1.39 9.30
CA ILE A 97 2.04 -1.12 9.36
C ILE A 97 1.76 0.37 9.17
N LYS A 98 2.52 1.24 9.84
CA LYS A 98 2.42 2.70 9.69
C LYS A 98 2.69 3.14 8.25
N ALA A 99 3.82 2.74 7.67
CA ALA A 99 4.19 3.11 6.31
C ALA A 99 3.17 2.63 5.26
N GLY A 100 2.69 1.39 5.37
CA GLY A 100 1.67 0.85 4.47
C GLY A 100 0.30 1.53 4.65
N SER A 101 -0.13 1.74 5.88
CA SER A 101 -1.42 2.41 6.16
C SER A 101 -1.43 3.88 5.73
N ASP A 102 -0.30 4.57 5.86
CA ASP A 102 -0.09 5.91 5.32
C ASP A 102 -0.19 5.95 3.79
N LEU A 103 0.42 4.97 3.09
CA LEU A 103 0.29 4.83 1.64
C LEU A 103 -1.16 4.59 1.21
N PHE A 104 -1.90 3.74 1.95
CA PHE A 104 -3.32 3.51 1.72
C PHE A 104 -4.15 4.78 1.95
N TYR A 105 -3.88 5.52 3.02
CA TYR A 105 -4.59 6.77 3.30
C TYR A 105 -4.36 7.81 2.21
N LEU A 106 -3.12 7.94 1.72
CA LEU A 106 -2.80 8.80 0.59
C LEU A 106 -3.54 8.39 -0.69
N ALA A 107 -3.61 7.08 -0.95
CA ALA A 107 -4.40 6.54 -2.05
C ALA A 107 -5.88 6.96 -1.92
N TYR A 108 -6.46 6.82 -0.72
CA TYR A 108 -7.83 7.22 -0.43
C TYR A 108 -8.07 8.72 -0.60
N GLU A 109 -7.16 9.58 -0.15
CA GLU A 109 -7.24 11.04 -0.29
C GLU A 109 -6.99 11.53 -1.73
N SER A 110 -6.39 10.69 -2.58
CA SER A 110 -6.27 10.99 -4.01
C SER A 110 -7.53 10.70 -4.82
N THR A 111 -8.50 9.97 -4.25
CA THR A 111 -9.78 9.68 -4.91
C THR A 111 -10.72 10.88 -4.86
N SER A 112 -11.67 10.94 -5.82
CA SER A 112 -12.68 12.02 -5.85
C SER A 112 -13.53 12.06 -4.56
N PRO A 113 -13.65 13.24 -3.90
CA PRO A 113 -14.43 13.38 -2.67
C PRO A 113 -15.95 13.26 -2.90
N ASN A 114 -16.42 13.34 -4.15
CA ASN A 114 -17.84 13.18 -4.51
C ASN A 114 -18.30 11.72 -4.55
N LEU A 115 -17.38 10.77 -4.38
CA LEU A 115 -17.68 9.34 -4.34
C LEU A 115 -18.10 8.91 -2.94
N SER A 116 -18.90 7.84 -2.86
CA SER A 116 -19.21 7.23 -1.56
C SER A 116 -17.96 6.69 -0.87
N LYS A 117 -17.97 6.60 0.47
CA LYS A 117 -16.85 6.02 1.26
C LYS A 117 -16.41 4.65 0.70
N ALA A 118 -17.37 3.78 0.36
CA ALA A 118 -17.09 2.45 -0.20
C ALA A 118 -16.39 2.51 -1.57
N GLN A 119 -16.82 3.41 -2.46
CA GLN A 119 -16.18 3.63 -3.76
C GLN A 119 -14.76 4.17 -3.60
N ARG A 120 -14.56 5.14 -2.69
CA ARG A 120 -13.23 5.69 -2.38
C ARG A 120 -12.30 4.62 -1.82
N ILE A 121 -12.76 3.78 -0.89
CA ILE A 121 -11.98 2.63 -0.36
C ILE A 121 -11.60 1.67 -1.48
N SER A 122 -12.54 1.29 -2.34
CA SER A 122 -12.28 0.33 -3.42
C SER A 122 -11.26 0.88 -4.44
N LYS A 123 -11.35 2.17 -4.77
CA LYS A 123 -10.37 2.86 -5.61
C LYS A 123 -9.01 3.01 -4.92
N ALA A 124 -8.99 3.31 -3.62
CA ALA A 124 -7.78 3.35 -2.82
C ALA A 124 -7.05 2.00 -2.81
N LEU A 125 -7.79 0.89 -2.67
CA LEU A 125 -7.24 -0.47 -2.78
C LEU A 125 -6.66 -0.75 -4.17
N SER A 126 -7.34 -0.29 -5.23
CA SER A 126 -6.81 -0.39 -6.59
C SER A 126 -5.49 0.39 -6.75
N ILE A 127 -5.46 1.63 -6.23
CA ILE A 127 -4.28 2.49 -6.23
C ILE A 127 -3.15 1.83 -5.42
N TYR A 128 -3.45 1.31 -4.25
CA TYR A 128 -2.49 0.64 -3.37
C TYR A 128 -1.77 -0.51 -4.09
N ASN A 129 -2.53 -1.32 -4.85
CA ASN A 129 -1.98 -2.47 -5.55
C ASN A 129 -1.27 -2.13 -6.86
N THR A 130 -1.82 -1.21 -7.65
CA THR A 130 -1.40 -1.02 -9.06
C THR A 130 -0.90 0.37 -9.38
N GLY A 131 -1.07 1.29 -8.46
CA GLY A 131 -0.91 2.70 -8.72
C GLY A 131 -1.95 3.24 -9.70
N ASN A 132 -3.20 2.83 -9.68
CA ASN A 132 -4.29 3.63 -10.28
C ASN A 132 -5.64 3.15 -9.80
N GLU A 133 -6.66 3.97 -10.03
CA GLU A 133 -8.02 3.71 -9.56
C GLU A 133 -8.73 2.51 -10.22
N LYS A 134 -8.20 1.93 -11.31
CA LYS A 134 -8.93 0.95 -12.13
C LYS A 134 -8.27 -0.43 -12.18
N SER A 135 -6.96 -0.52 -12.32
CA SER A 135 -6.28 -1.78 -12.65
C SER A 135 -6.43 -2.86 -11.55
N GLY A 136 -6.55 -2.47 -10.28
CA GLY A 136 -6.80 -3.40 -9.17
C GLY A 136 -8.20 -4.02 -9.20
N PHE A 137 -9.17 -3.37 -9.86
CA PHE A 137 -10.46 -4.01 -10.13
C PHE A 137 -10.32 -5.09 -11.20
N ASN A 138 -9.61 -4.74 -12.28
CA ASN A 138 -9.47 -5.59 -13.46
C ASN A 138 -8.64 -6.85 -13.19
N ASN A 139 -7.59 -6.75 -12.38
CA ASN A 139 -6.76 -7.89 -12.00
C ASN A 139 -7.36 -8.73 -10.84
N GLY A 140 -8.58 -8.39 -10.39
CA GLY A 140 -9.28 -9.09 -9.32
C GLY A 140 -8.76 -8.80 -7.91
N TYR A 141 -7.76 -7.93 -7.73
CA TYR A 141 -7.20 -7.59 -6.42
C TYR A 141 -8.26 -7.02 -5.48
N VAL A 142 -9.06 -6.05 -5.93
CA VAL A 142 -10.10 -5.41 -5.10
C VAL A 142 -11.15 -6.43 -4.63
N LYS A 143 -11.39 -7.51 -5.38
CA LYS A 143 -12.35 -8.58 -5.01
C LYS A 143 -11.97 -9.35 -3.75
N LYS A 144 -10.69 -9.33 -3.37
CA LYS A 144 -10.20 -9.93 -2.11
C LYS A 144 -10.68 -9.18 -0.86
N TYR A 145 -11.33 -8.04 -1.04
CA TYR A 145 -11.79 -7.12 0.00
C TYR A 145 -13.33 -7.05 0.05
N ALA A 146 -14.00 -8.18 -0.25
CA ALA A 146 -15.45 -8.35 -0.32
C ALA A 146 -16.26 -7.67 0.82
N LEU A 147 -15.66 -7.57 2.01
CA LEU A 147 -16.24 -6.93 3.20
C LEU A 147 -16.52 -5.41 3.04
N PHE A 148 -15.90 -4.74 2.06
CA PHE A 148 -16.04 -3.29 1.84
C PHE A 148 -16.88 -2.94 0.61
N TYR A 149 -17.57 -3.92 0.02
CA TYR A 149 -18.40 -3.70 -1.17
C TYR A 149 -19.79 -3.18 -0.82
N ASP A 150 -20.22 -2.20 -1.61
CA ASP A 150 -21.63 -2.05 -1.99
C ASP A 150 -21.87 -2.93 -3.23
N LEU A 151 -22.86 -3.84 -3.17
CA LEU A 151 -23.05 -4.97 -4.11
C LEU A 151 -23.09 -4.55 -5.60
N LYS A 152 -23.49 -3.32 -5.90
CA LYS A 152 -23.51 -2.77 -7.28
C LYS A 152 -22.13 -2.60 -7.92
N ASN A 153 -21.06 -2.41 -7.14
CA ASN A 153 -19.71 -2.15 -7.68
C ASN A 153 -18.97 -3.43 -8.12
N TYR A 154 -19.44 -4.62 -7.72
CA TYR A 154 -18.82 -5.90 -8.05
C TYR A 154 -18.89 -6.25 -9.54
N GLU A 155 -19.99 -5.89 -10.22
CA GLU A 155 -20.20 -6.21 -11.64
C GLU A 155 -19.34 -5.36 -12.60
N ASN A 156 -19.02 -4.11 -12.23
CA ASN A 156 -18.25 -3.19 -13.08
C ASN A 156 -16.75 -3.54 -13.17
N ALA A 157 -16.21 -4.29 -12.19
CA ALA A 157 -14.80 -4.71 -12.12
C ALA A 157 -14.38 -5.73 -13.19
N LYS A 158 -15.30 -6.21 -14.04
CA LYS A 158 -15.04 -7.23 -15.08
C LYS A 158 -14.42 -6.67 -16.37
N LYS A 159 -14.27 -5.36 -16.55
CA LYS A 159 -13.95 -4.76 -17.86
C LYS A 159 -12.88 -3.66 -17.80
N SER A 160 -11.59 -3.96 -17.99
CA SER A 160 -10.63 -3.06 -18.65
C SER A 160 -9.18 -3.58 -18.69
N ASN A 161 -8.52 -3.44 -19.84
CA ASN A 161 -7.11 -3.74 -20.13
C ASN A 161 -6.39 -2.43 -20.52
N THR A 162 -5.62 -1.78 -19.64
CA THR A 162 -4.51 -0.84 -19.99
C THR A 162 -3.75 -0.36 -18.74
N LYS A 163 -2.49 0.08 -18.92
CA LYS A 163 -1.43 0.23 -17.89
C LYS A 163 -0.86 1.66 -17.91
N LEU A 164 -0.78 2.37 -16.77
CA LEU A 164 -0.10 3.67 -16.61
C LEU A 164 0.38 3.90 -15.15
N THR A 165 1.39 4.76 -14.95
CA THR A 165 2.19 4.96 -13.71
C THR A 165 1.71 6.16 -12.87
N LEU A 166 1.81 6.10 -11.52
CA LEU A 166 1.52 7.23 -10.62
C LEU A 166 2.70 8.16 -10.38
N ASN A 167 2.37 9.41 -10.09
CA ASN A 167 3.28 10.44 -9.63
C ASN A 167 2.82 10.97 -8.26
N PHE A 168 3.54 10.65 -7.18
CA PHE A 168 3.22 11.02 -5.80
C PHE A 168 3.80 12.36 -5.34
N ASN A 169 4.37 13.17 -6.24
CA ASN A 169 5.00 14.46 -5.91
C ASN A 169 4.04 15.55 -5.40
N LYS A 170 2.75 15.25 -5.16
CA LYS A 170 1.68 16.22 -4.84
C LYS A 170 1.27 16.28 -3.37
N TYR A 171 1.94 15.56 -2.47
CA TYR A 171 1.54 15.46 -1.05
C TYR A 171 2.73 15.68 -0.09
N LEU A 172 2.46 16.31 1.06
CA LEU A 172 3.39 16.54 2.17
C LEU A 172 2.81 15.99 3.49
N LEU A 173 3.68 15.54 4.40
CA LEU A 173 3.30 15.11 5.76
C LEU A 173 3.59 16.23 6.76
N LYS A 174 2.60 16.57 7.61
CA LYS A 174 2.73 17.49 8.75
C LYS A 174 1.83 17.00 9.89
N ASN A 175 2.35 16.90 11.11
CA ASN A 175 1.59 16.47 12.31
C ASN A 175 0.78 15.18 12.08
N ASP A 176 1.43 14.14 11.52
CA ASP A 176 0.82 12.85 11.18
C ASP A 176 -0.38 12.90 10.22
N LYS A 177 -0.56 14.03 9.52
CA LYS A 177 -1.59 14.25 8.51
C LYS A 177 -0.97 14.61 7.17
N TYR A 178 -1.58 14.10 6.11
CA TYR A 178 -1.18 14.35 4.73
C TYR A 178 -1.92 15.55 4.15
N PHE A 179 -1.18 16.47 3.55
CA PHE A 179 -1.71 17.67 2.93
C PHE A 179 -1.33 17.67 1.44
N LYS A 180 -2.33 17.92 0.57
CA LYS A 180 -2.09 18.15 -0.85
C LYS A 180 -1.35 19.47 -1.01
N ILE A 181 -0.28 19.48 -1.80
CA ILE A 181 0.41 20.71 -2.19
C ILE A 181 -0.54 21.48 -3.11
N GLN A 182 -1.10 22.59 -2.63
CA GLN A 182 -1.94 23.46 -3.46
C GLN A 182 -1.03 24.27 -4.39
N GLY A 183 -1.20 24.07 -5.71
CA GLY A 183 -0.44 24.79 -6.73
C GLY A 183 -0.30 24.03 -8.05
N GLU A 184 -1.41 23.64 -8.67
CA GLU A 184 -1.49 23.49 -10.14
C GLU A 184 -2.91 23.93 -10.51
N ASN A 185 -3.03 25.14 -11.08
CA ASN A 185 -4.21 25.52 -11.84
C ASN A 185 -4.28 24.53 -13.01
N TYR A 186 -5.41 23.84 -13.14
CA TYR A 186 -5.75 23.14 -14.37
C TYR A 186 -6.62 24.10 -15.17
N ASP A 187 -6.08 24.61 -16.28
CA ASP A 187 -6.91 25.05 -17.41
C ASP A 187 -7.67 23.85 -17.99
#